data_AF-A0AAN0LUS1-F1
#
_entry.id   AF-A0AAN0LUS1-F1
#
_cell.length_a   1.000
_cell.length_b   1.000
_cell.length_c   1.000
_cell.angle_alpha   90.00
_cell.angle_beta   90.00
_cell.angle_gamma   90.00
#
_symmetry.space_group_name_H-M   'P 1'
#
loop_
_entity.id
_entity.type
_entity.pdbx_description
1 polymer ?
#
loop_
_entity_poly.entity_id
_entity_poly.type
_entity_poly.pdbx_seq_one_letter_code
_entity_poly.pdbx_strand_id
1 'polypeptide(L)'
;MSMHYLTGNVSIDQSYFVGNETNGKDIAPAKTFDGGAIYVFDGRDGATFTISNSTFANNVAYDDGGAIMFQGTGNPGFTTSISNSTFYENKAYGQDGAGYSGGAIQYFKNGGSSRMINDIQGSTFIGNQSGNEASTMEQRGGAIGLSGAGLFATASVSRNNSLFLGNRVYDGNGTLNHLSNYKDISNSQTTQEGTENIINVDKGVEPTAIFEEILGIGGGNLVSNHTNITKRC
;
A
#
# COMPACT_ATOMS: atom_id res chain seq x y z
N MET A 1 13.28 -5.01 3.92
CA MET A 1 14.18 -4.03 4.57
C MET A 1 13.43 -3.38 5.73
N SER A 2 14.02 -3.30 6.92
CA SER A 2 13.44 -2.56 8.05
C SER A 2 14.35 -1.39 8.46
N MET A 3 13.75 -0.23 8.72
CA MET A 3 14.42 0.97 9.21
C MET A 3 13.70 1.46 10.46
N HIS A 4 14.44 1.64 11.55
CA HIS A 4 13.92 2.14 12.82
C HIS A 4 14.50 3.53 13.10
N TYR A 5 13.67 4.45 13.57
CA TYR A 5 14.08 5.81 13.94
C TYR A 5 14.72 6.58 12.78
N LEU A 6 14.08 6.53 11.60
CA LEU A 6 14.59 7.21 10.42
C LEU A 6 14.52 8.73 10.59
N THR A 7 15.69 9.38 10.60
CA THR A 7 15.86 10.85 10.62
C THR A 7 16.46 11.39 9.33
N GLY A 8 16.97 10.50 8.46
CA GLY A 8 17.62 10.85 7.21
C GLY A 8 16.69 10.84 6.00
N ASN A 9 17.31 10.94 4.82
CA ASN A 9 16.62 10.90 3.53
C ASN A 9 16.95 9.59 2.82
N VAL A 10 15.91 8.88 2.38
CA VAL A 10 16.06 7.65 1.59
C VAL A 10 15.44 7.88 0.21
N SER A 11 16.18 7.49 -0.83
CA SER A 11 15.69 7.52 -2.21
C SER A 11 15.86 6.15 -2.85
N ILE A 12 14.79 5.65 -3.43
CA ILE A 12 14.72 4.41 -4.19
C ILE A 12 14.22 4.77 -5.58
N ASP A 13 15.00 4.45 -6.60
CA ASP A 13 14.63 4.69 -7.99
C ASP A 13 14.87 3.42 -8.80
N GLN A 14 14.02 3.18 -9.80
CA GLN A 14 14.20 2.10 -10.79
C GLN A 14 14.48 0.72 -10.16
N SER A 15 13.76 0.39 -9.09
CA SER A 15 14.01 -0.80 -8.27
C SER A 15 12.87 -1.80 -8.34
N TYR A 16 13.20 -3.08 -8.11
CA TYR A 16 12.25 -4.18 -8.09
C TYR A 16 12.25 -4.87 -6.72
N PHE A 17 11.10 -4.92 -6.08
CA PHE A 17 10.84 -5.63 -4.84
C PHE A 17 9.77 -6.68 -5.09
N VAL A 18 10.21 -7.91 -5.35
CA VAL A 18 9.31 -9.00 -5.77
C VAL A 18 9.39 -10.17 -4.82
N GLY A 19 8.24 -10.65 -4.34
CA GLY A 19 8.14 -11.87 -3.53
C GLY A 19 8.77 -11.77 -2.14
N ASN A 20 8.89 -10.55 -1.60
CA ASN A 20 9.36 -10.37 -0.22
C ASN A 20 8.22 -10.68 0.75
N GLU A 21 8.50 -11.43 1.80
CA GLU A 21 7.51 -11.94 2.75
C GLU A 21 8.01 -11.73 4.18
N THR A 22 7.15 -11.25 5.07
CA THR A 22 7.47 -11.21 6.51
C THR A 22 7.43 -12.61 7.11
N ASN A 23 8.13 -12.82 8.23
CA ASN A 23 8.26 -14.13 8.85
C ASN A 23 7.03 -14.58 9.69
N GLY A 24 5.84 -14.01 9.42
CA GLY A 24 4.60 -14.29 10.17
C GLY A 24 3.87 -15.57 9.79
N LYS A 25 4.40 -16.32 8.82
CA LYS A 25 3.79 -17.57 8.35
C LYS A 25 3.73 -18.62 9.44
N ASP A 26 2.54 -19.22 9.61
CA ASP A 26 2.27 -20.35 10.51
C ASP A 26 2.65 -20.09 11.98
N ILE A 27 2.73 -18.83 12.38
CA ILE A 27 3.01 -18.42 13.77
C ILE A 27 1.93 -17.43 14.26
N ALA A 28 1.93 -17.18 15.58
CA ALA A 28 0.99 -16.25 16.17
C ALA A 28 1.17 -14.83 15.59
N PRO A 29 0.07 -14.09 15.31
CA PRO A 29 0.14 -12.74 14.80
C PRO A 29 1.01 -11.83 15.68
N ALA A 30 1.81 -10.97 15.06
CA ALA A 30 2.60 -9.96 15.75
C ALA A 30 2.61 -8.66 14.95
N LYS A 31 2.59 -7.54 15.70
CA LYS A 31 2.62 -6.16 15.19
C LYS A 31 3.93 -5.73 14.52
N THR A 32 4.77 -6.70 14.17
CA THR A 32 6.06 -6.48 13.53
C THR A 32 6.12 -7.15 12.16
N PHE A 33 5.03 -7.80 11.73
CA PHE A 33 4.96 -8.51 10.45
C PHE A 33 4.46 -7.62 9.31
N ASP A 34 4.88 -6.36 9.32
CA ASP A 34 4.46 -5.32 8.39
C ASP A 34 5.42 -5.17 7.21
N GLY A 35 4.93 -4.59 6.10
CA GLY A 35 5.79 -4.03 5.07
C GLY A 35 6.64 -5.07 4.35
N GLY A 36 6.01 -6.10 3.76
CA GLY A 36 6.67 -7.29 3.20
C GLY A 36 7.98 -7.03 2.46
N ALA A 37 8.09 -5.92 1.74
CA ALA A 37 9.36 -5.42 1.18
C ALA A 37 10.05 -4.35 2.04
N ILE A 38 9.34 -3.31 2.49
CA ILE A 38 9.91 -2.17 3.22
C ILE A 38 9.07 -1.85 4.46
N TYR A 39 9.73 -1.78 5.61
CA TYR A 39 9.15 -1.31 6.86
C TYR A 39 9.94 -0.12 7.38
N VAL A 40 9.28 1.03 7.51
CA VAL A 40 9.81 2.20 8.22
C VAL A 40 9.05 2.34 9.51
N PHE A 41 9.71 1.95 10.59
CA PHE A 41 9.25 2.21 11.94
C PHE A 41 9.81 3.55 12.39
N ASP A 42 8.91 4.50 12.65
CA ASP A 42 9.24 5.75 13.33
C ASP A 42 10.13 6.70 12.51
N GLY A 43 9.68 7.04 11.29
CA GLY A 43 10.20 8.17 10.54
C GLY A 43 9.87 9.49 11.26
N ARG A 44 10.86 10.37 11.41
CA ARG A 44 10.74 11.58 12.25
C ARG A 44 11.75 12.66 11.89
N ASP A 45 11.67 13.79 12.62
CA ASP A 45 12.65 14.88 12.58
C ASP A 45 12.92 15.46 11.18
N GLY A 46 11.91 15.43 10.31
CA GLY A 46 11.99 15.94 8.95
C GLY A 46 12.53 14.91 7.94
N ALA A 47 12.58 13.63 8.31
CA ALA A 47 12.96 12.54 7.42
C ALA A 47 12.11 12.53 6.14
N THR A 48 12.74 12.06 5.06
CA THR A 48 12.08 11.88 3.78
C THR A 48 12.29 10.49 3.21
N PHE A 49 11.26 9.97 2.55
CA PHE A 49 11.33 8.70 1.84
C PHE A 49 10.73 8.85 0.45
N THR A 50 11.59 8.78 -0.57
CA THR A 50 11.20 8.95 -1.97
C THR A 50 11.35 7.65 -2.73
N ILE A 51 10.29 7.25 -3.43
CA ILE A 51 10.27 6.09 -4.32
C ILE A 51 9.84 6.56 -5.71
N SER A 52 10.61 6.22 -6.74
CA SER A 52 10.25 6.50 -8.12
C SER A 52 10.51 5.31 -9.04
N ASN A 53 9.71 5.20 -10.10
CA ASN A 53 9.93 4.27 -11.22
C ASN A 53 10.15 2.82 -10.77
N SER A 54 9.53 2.41 -9.66
CA SER A 54 9.84 1.14 -9.01
C SER A 54 8.65 0.20 -9.04
N THR A 55 8.92 -1.10 -8.93
CA THR A 55 7.88 -2.15 -8.91
C THR A 55 7.93 -2.90 -7.59
N PHE A 56 6.79 -2.97 -6.92
CA PHE A 56 6.53 -3.80 -5.75
C PHE A 56 5.50 -4.84 -6.14
N ALA A 57 5.89 -6.11 -6.17
CA ALA A 57 4.99 -7.14 -6.61
C ALA A 57 5.03 -8.41 -5.77
N ASN A 58 3.85 -9.00 -5.55
CA ASN A 58 3.72 -10.26 -4.81
C ASN A 58 4.39 -10.24 -3.44
N ASN A 59 4.48 -9.07 -2.80
CA ASN A 59 5.02 -8.98 -1.45
C ASN A 59 3.91 -9.29 -0.44
N VAL A 60 4.28 -9.92 0.68
CA VAL A 60 3.34 -10.39 1.70
C VAL A 60 3.74 -9.87 3.07
N ALA A 61 2.82 -9.17 3.71
CA ALA A 61 2.85 -8.84 5.13
C ALA A 61 1.78 -9.66 5.85
N TYR A 62 2.16 -10.33 6.94
CA TYR A 62 1.22 -11.03 7.80
C TYR A 62 0.40 -10.09 8.69
N ASP A 63 0.78 -8.81 8.77
CA ASP A 63 0.00 -7.78 9.45
C ASP A 63 -0.36 -6.64 8.48
N ASP A 64 0.31 -5.48 8.51
CA ASP A 64 -0.04 -4.32 7.69
C ASP A 64 0.93 -4.04 6.54
N GLY A 65 0.43 -3.46 5.45
CA GLY A 65 1.26 -2.93 4.37
C GLY A 65 1.95 -4.02 3.55
N GLY A 66 1.23 -4.68 2.64
CA GLY A 66 1.72 -5.90 2.00
C GLY A 66 3.08 -5.76 1.32
N ALA A 67 3.34 -4.60 0.71
CA ALA A 67 4.67 -4.22 0.26
C ALA A 67 5.38 -3.29 1.23
N ILE A 68 4.70 -2.21 1.65
CA ILE A 68 5.33 -1.11 2.39
C ILE A 68 4.50 -0.73 3.61
N MET A 69 5.16 -0.56 4.74
CA MET A 69 4.59 0.08 5.92
C MET A 69 5.42 1.32 6.29
N PHE A 70 4.75 2.47 6.35
CA PHE A 70 5.31 3.73 6.81
C PHE A 70 4.66 4.15 8.12
N GLN A 71 5.45 4.22 9.18
CA GLN A 71 5.05 4.81 10.45
C GLN A 71 5.81 6.11 10.72
N GLY A 72 5.09 7.21 10.95
CA GLY A 72 5.68 8.53 11.19
C GLY A 72 5.37 9.12 12.57
N THR A 73 6.33 9.85 13.16
CA THR A 73 6.22 10.55 14.45
C THR A 73 6.82 11.94 14.41
N GLY A 74 6.39 12.82 15.32
CA GLY A 74 7.08 14.06 15.65
C GLY A 74 6.75 15.21 14.70
N ASN A 75 7.38 16.37 14.95
CA ASN A 75 7.21 17.59 14.17
C ASN A 75 8.58 18.31 14.17
N PRO A 76 9.34 18.32 13.05
CA PRO A 76 8.87 18.34 11.65
C PRO A 76 8.40 17.03 10.98
N GLY A 77 8.37 15.89 11.68
CA GLY A 77 7.62 14.71 11.25
C GLY A 77 8.26 13.93 10.10
N PHE A 78 7.43 13.25 9.30
CA PHE A 78 7.89 12.36 8.20
C PHE A 78 7.18 12.69 6.89
N THR A 79 7.94 12.71 5.79
CA THR A 79 7.39 12.94 4.44
C THR A 79 7.69 11.76 3.52
N THR A 80 6.68 11.23 2.84
CA THR A 80 6.84 10.24 1.78
C THR A 80 6.40 10.79 0.44
N SER A 81 7.08 10.38 -0.62
CA SER A 81 6.70 10.67 -2.00
C SER A 81 6.92 9.43 -2.86
N ILE A 82 5.88 8.97 -3.53
CA ILE A 82 5.92 7.81 -4.43
C ILE A 82 5.44 8.26 -5.80
N SER A 83 6.24 8.02 -6.83
CA SER A 83 5.89 8.42 -8.19
C SER A 83 6.14 7.31 -9.20
N ASN A 84 5.31 7.26 -10.24
CA ASN A 84 5.50 6.41 -11.42
C ASN A 84 5.84 4.95 -11.07
N SER A 85 5.19 4.42 -10.03
CA SER A 85 5.52 3.10 -9.47
C SER A 85 4.34 2.15 -9.59
N THR A 86 4.64 0.86 -9.62
CA THR A 86 3.64 -0.21 -9.77
C THR A 86 3.58 -1.06 -8.50
N PHE A 87 2.38 -1.23 -7.96
CA PHE A 87 2.05 -2.11 -6.85
C PHE A 87 1.09 -3.19 -7.36
N TYR A 88 1.60 -4.40 -7.50
CA TYR A 88 0.90 -5.51 -8.12
C TYR A 88 0.81 -6.72 -7.20
N GLU A 89 -0.41 -7.17 -6.90
CA GLU A 89 -0.66 -8.42 -6.15
C GLU A 89 0.06 -8.49 -4.79
N ASN A 90 0.28 -7.34 -4.14
CA ASN A 90 0.80 -7.32 -2.77
C ASN A 90 -0.33 -7.64 -1.79
N LYS A 91 0.00 -8.26 -0.64
CA LYS A 91 -0.98 -8.77 0.31
C LYS A 91 -0.62 -8.38 1.74
N ALA A 92 -1.56 -7.77 2.45
CA ALA A 92 -1.52 -7.60 3.89
C ALA A 92 -2.64 -8.42 4.51
N TYR A 93 -2.35 -9.29 5.49
CA TYR A 93 -3.39 -10.12 6.10
C TYR A 93 -4.11 -9.45 7.29
N GLY A 94 -3.57 -8.36 7.83
CA GLY A 94 -4.20 -7.55 8.89
C GLY A 94 -4.55 -8.37 10.13
N GLN A 95 -3.66 -9.27 10.54
CA GLN A 95 -3.94 -10.28 11.57
C GLN A 95 -3.98 -9.72 12.99
N ASP A 96 -3.50 -8.50 13.24
CA ASP A 96 -3.63 -7.85 14.54
C ASP A 96 -5.07 -7.42 14.90
N GLY A 97 -5.98 -7.48 13.93
CA GLY A 97 -7.40 -7.18 14.10
C GLY A 97 -7.74 -5.68 14.10
N ALA A 98 -6.84 -4.80 13.66
CA ALA A 98 -7.14 -3.37 13.56
C ALA A 98 -8.18 -3.06 12.47
N GLY A 99 -8.20 -3.83 11.37
CA GLY A 99 -9.17 -3.69 10.27
C GLY A 99 -8.87 -2.55 9.28
N TYR A 100 -7.63 -2.07 9.22
CA TYR A 100 -7.23 -0.95 8.36
C TYR A 100 -5.99 -1.25 7.50
N SER A 101 -5.70 -2.53 7.27
CA SER A 101 -4.48 -2.95 6.58
C SER A 101 -4.47 -2.50 5.12
N GLY A 102 -3.34 -1.95 4.70
CA GLY A 102 -3.06 -1.59 3.31
C GLY A 102 -2.52 -2.77 2.53
N GLY A 103 -3.27 -3.29 1.56
CA GLY A 103 -2.81 -4.47 0.80
C GLY A 103 -1.49 -4.24 0.06
N ALA A 104 -1.22 -3.01 -0.37
CA ALA A 104 0.10 -2.60 -0.86
C ALA A 104 0.85 -1.75 0.15
N ILE A 105 0.25 -0.63 0.57
CA ILE A 105 0.91 0.38 1.40
C ILE A 105 0.08 0.68 2.63
N GLN A 106 0.69 0.59 3.81
CA GLN A 106 0.14 1.13 5.04
C GLN A 106 0.81 2.45 5.41
N TYR A 107 0.01 3.46 5.73
CA TYR A 107 0.45 4.67 6.42
C TYR A 107 -0.13 4.73 7.82
N PHE A 108 0.76 4.80 8.82
CA PHE A 108 0.42 4.97 10.21
C PHE A 108 1.01 6.29 10.73
N LYS A 109 0.16 7.25 11.08
CA LYS A 109 0.61 8.48 11.75
C LYS A 109 0.49 8.31 13.26
N ASN A 110 1.61 8.41 13.98
CA ASN A 110 1.57 8.40 15.43
C ASN A 110 0.76 9.59 15.97
N GLY A 111 0.30 9.47 17.21
CA GLY A 111 -0.57 10.46 17.83
C GLY A 111 0.10 11.78 18.18
N GLY A 112 -0.67 12.60 18.91
CA GLY A 112 -0.20 13.88 19.43
C GLY A 112 0.01 14.93 18.34
N SER A 113 1.13 15.65 18.40
CA SER A 113 1.51 16.69 17.44
C SER A 113 2.25 16.15 16.22
N SER A 114 2.27 14.82 16.02
CA SER A 114 3.00 14.19 14.92
C SER A 114 2.47 14.64 13.56
N ARG A 115 3.39 14.90 12.63
CA ARG A 115 3.09 15.31 11.26
C ARG A 115 3.55 14.24 10.29
N MET A 116 2.67 13.93 9.33
CA MET A 116 2.97 13.03 8.23
C MET A 116 2.41 13.62 6.95
N ILE A 117 3.23 13.71 5.92
CA ILE A 117 2.82 14.17 4.58
C ILE A 117 3.14 13.05 3.61
N ASN A 118 2.13 12.55 2.92
CA ASN A 118 2.30 11.45 1.98
C ASN A 118 1.72 11.86 0.63
N ASP A 119 2.50 11.66 -0.42
CA ASP A 119 2.11 11.96 -1.79
C ASP A 119 2.38 10.76 -2.69
N ILE A 120 1.40 10.43 -3.53
CA ILE A 120 1.47 9.39 -4.54
C ILE A 120 1.02 10.01 -5.86
N GLN A 121 1.85 9.87 -6.89
CA GLN A 121 1.55 10.41 -8.22
C GLN A 121 1.84 9.39 -9.32
N GLY A 122 0.98 9.32 -10.34
CA GLY A 122 1.30 8.58 -11.56
C GLY A 122 1.48 7.07 -11.33
N SER A 123 0.91 6.52 -10.27
CA SER A 123 1.20 5.16 -9.81
C SER A 123 0.05 4.20 -10.08
N THR A 124 0.34 2.91 -10.12
CA THR A 124 -0.63 1.86 -10.48
C THR A 124 -0.75 0.84 -9.36
N PHE A 125 -1.97 0.61 -8.89
CA PHE A 125 -2.32 -0.35 -7.83
C PHE A 125 -3.29 -1.38 -8.37
N ILE A 126 -2.76 -2.57 -8.65
CA ILE A 126 -3.50 -3.65 -9.28
C ILE A 126 -3.52 -4.88 -8.38
N GLY A 127 -4.72 -5.43 -8.15
CA GLY A 127 -4.85 -6.74 -7.52
C GLY A 127 -4.34 -6.83 -6.08
N ASN A 128 -4.02 -5.72 -5.43
CA ASN A 128 -3.52 -5.76 -4.05
C ASN A 128 -4.64 -6.20 -3.11
N GLN A 129 -4.29 -6.87 -2.01
CA GLN A 129 -5.26 -7.54 -1.15
C GLN A 129 -5.05 -7.17 0.32
N SER A 130 -6.14 -6.80 0.97
CA SER A 130 -6.23 -6.54 2.39
C SER A 130 -7.11 -7.61 3.06
N GLY A 131 -6.55 -8.33 4.01
CA GLY A 131 -7.15 -9.51 4.65
C GLY A 131 -7.01 -10.81 3.86
N ASN A 132 -7.57 -11.86 4.45
CA ASN A 132 -7.64 -13.23 3.91
C ASN A 132 -8.75 -14.01 4.61
N GLU A 133 -8.83 -15.32 4.37
CA GLU A 133 -9.84 -16.22 4.95
C GLU A 133 -9.77 -16.33 6.49
N ALA A 134 -8.68 -15.88 7.10
CA ALA A 134 -8.51 -15.81 8.55
C ALA A 134 -8.92 -14.44 9.14
N SER A 135 -9.42 -13.51 8.32
CA SER A 135 -9.84 -12.18 8.79
C SER A 135 -11.04 -12.29 9.74
N THR A 136 -10.90 -11.66 10.91
CA THR A 136 -11.94 -11.58 11.94
C THR A 136 -12.57 -10.18 12.04
N MET A 137 -12.05 -9.24 11.24
CA MET A 137 -12.50 -7.85 11.17
C MET A 137 -12.60 -7.42 9.70
N GLU A 138 -13.56 -6.55 9.39
CA GLU A 138 -13.64 -5.93 8.07
C GLU A 138 -12.36 -5.14 7.81
N GLN A 139 -11.65 -5.49 6.75
CA GLN A 139 -10.46 -4.77 6.36
C GLN A 139 -10.81 -3.53 5.53
N ARG A 140 -9.95 -2.51 5.60
CA ARG A 140 -10.19 -1.22 4.95
C ARG A 140 -8.88 -0.70 4.37
N GLY A 141 -8.67 -0.93 3.08
CA GLY A 141 -7.45 -0.50 2.39
C GLY A 141 -6.91 -1.53 1.40
N GLY A 142 -7.73 -2.03 0.46
CA GLY A 142 -7.32 -3.08 -0.48
C GLY A 142 -6.00 -2.78 -1.20
N ALA A 143 -5.73 -1.51 -1.55
CA ALA A 143 -4.40 -1.04 -1.93
C ALA A 143 -3.71 -0.23 -0.83
N ILE A 144 -4.36 0.81 -0.30
CA ILE A 144 -3.75 1.77 0.63
C ILE A 144 -4.53 1.81 1.96
N GLY A 145 -3.86 1.44 3.04
CA GLY A 145 -4.39 1.56 4.39
C GLY A 145 -3.91 2.85 5.04
N LEU A 146 -4.82 3.58 5.67
CA LEU A 146 -4.53 4.77 6.46
C LEU A 146 -5.05 4.58 7.88
N SER A 147 -4.16 4.71 8.85
CA SER A 147 -4.48 4.61 10.27
C SER A 147 -3.60 5.54 11.10
N GLY A 148 -3.78 5.50 12.42
CA GLY A 148 -2.90 6.20 13.35
C GLY A 148 -3.35 6.16 14.80
N ALA A 149 -2.47 6.60 15.69
CA ALA A 149 -2.66 6.48 17.14
C ALA A 149 -3.43 7.67 17.72
N GLY A 150 -4.76 7.58 17.77
CA GLY A 150 -5.62 8.52 18.50
C GLY A 150 -6.52 9.39 17.64
N LEU A 151 -7.33 10.21 18.31
CA LEU A 151 -8.29 11.11 17.66
C LEU A 151 -7.54 12.14 16.80
N PHE A 152 -7.91 12.27 15.52
CA PHE A 152 -7.26 13.11 14.51
C PHE A 152 -5.86 12.65 14.06
N ALA A 153 -5.42 11.45 14.48
CA ALA A 153 -4.12 10.91 14.13
C ALA A 153 -4.13 10.06 12.85
N THR A 154 -5.19 10.04 12.04
CA THR A 154 -5.16 9.31 10.75
C THR A 154 -4.15 9.95 9.80
N ALA A 155 -3.31 9.14 9.17
CA ALA A 155 -2.46 9.58 8.07
C ALA A 155 -3.33 10.04 6.88
N SER A 156 -2.87 11.04 6.13
CA SER A 156 -3.48 11.46 4.86
C SER A 156 -2.52 11.20 3.71
N VAL A 157 -3.06 10.98 2.51
CA VAL A 157 -2.26 10.79 1.29
C VAL A 157 -2.96 11.43 0.10
N SER A 158 -2.22 12.16 -0.73
CA SER A 158 -2.67 12.51 -2.09
C SER A 158 -2.29 11.37 -3.04
N ARG A 159 -3.12 11.10 -4.07
CA ARG A 159 -2.99 9.92 -4.93
C ARG A 159 -3.28 10.21 -6.40
N ASN A 160 -2.90 11.39 -6.83
CA ASN A 160 -3.33 11.96 -8.11
C ASN A 160 -2.72 11.18 -9.29
N ASN A 161 -3.37 11.26 -10.45
CA ASN A 161 -2.93 10.60 -11.69
C ASN A 161 -2.68 9.09 -11.52
N SER A 162 -3.42 8.42 -10.65
CA SER A 162 -3.16 7.02 -10.29
C SER A 162 -4.31 6.09 -10.69
N LEU A 163 -3.94 4.86 -11.05
CA LEU A 163 -4.87 3.78 -11.42
C LEU A 163 -5.01 2.82 -10.24
N PHE A 164 -6.25 2.52 -9.87
CA PHE A 164 -6.63 1.46 -8.93
C PHE A 164 -7.55 0.49 -9.66
N LEU A 165 -7.22 -0.80 -9.65
CA LEU A 165 -8.01 -1.80 -10.35
C LEU A 165 -7.89 -3.18 -9.71
N GLY A 166 -9.01 -3.84 -9.44
CA GLY A 166 -9.05 -5.22 -8.97
C GLY A 166 -8.51 -5.43 -7.56
N ASN A 167 -8.30 -4.36 -6.79
CA ASN A 167 -7.84 -4.47 -5.41
C ASN A 167 -8.94 -5.10 -4.54
N ARG A 168 -8.56 -5.87 -3.52
CA ARG A 168 -9.44 -6.79 -2.79
C ARG A 168 -9.42 -6.51 -1.30
N VAL A 169 -10.56 -6.74 -0.67
CA VAL A 169 -10.76 -6.56 0.77
C VAL A 169 -11.56 -7.74 1.29
N TYR A 170 -11.11 -8.34 2.39
CA TYR A 170 -11.86 -9.36 3.11
C TYR A 170 -12.69 -8.72 4.25
N ASP A 171 -13.87 -9.29 4.49
CA ASP A 171 -14.74 -8.90 5.59
C ASP A 171 -14.34 -9.60 6.91
N GLY A 172 -15.09 -9.31 7.99
CA GLY A 172 -14.84 -9.91 9.31
C GLY A 172 -15.21 -11.38 9.43
N ASN A 173 -15.73 -12.01 8.38
CA ASN A 173 -16.01 -13.43 8.29
C ASN A 173 -14.98 -14.16 7.42
N GLY A 174 -13.88 -13.50 7.04
CA GLY A 174 -12.89 -14.07 6.13
C GLY A 174 -13.42 -14.27 4.71
N THR A 175 -14.43 -13.52 4.29
CA THR A 175 -14.99 -13.61 2.94
C THR A 175 -14.56 -12.41 2.11
N LEU A 176 -14.20 -12.65 0.84
CA LEU A 176 -13.88 -11.59 -0.10
C LEU A 176 -15.12 -10.70 -0.32
N ASN A 177 -15.00 -9.41 0.00
CA ASN A 177 -16.05 -8.44 -0.19
C ASN A 177 -15.89 -7.72 -1.54
N HIS A 178 -16.50 -8.30 -2.57
CA HIS A 178 -16.44 -7.78 -3.93
C HIS A 178 -17.08 -6.38 -4.09
N LEU A 179 -18.06 -6.04 -3.24
CA LEU A 179 -18.77 -4.77 -3.23
C LEU A 179 -18.17 -3.76 -2.24
N SER A 180 -16.96 -4.00 -1.74
CA SER A 180 -16.34 -3.11 -0.76
C SER A 180 -16.03 -1.73 -1.38
N ASN A 181 -16.40 -0.68 -0.65
CA ASN A 181 -15.95 0.68 -0.97
C ASN A 181 -14.48 0.92 -0.56
N TYR A 182 -13.84 0.00 0.14
CA TYR A 182 -12.48 0.15 0.64
C TYR A 182 -11.41 -0.53 -0.23
N LYS A 183 -11.77 -0.96 -1.45
CA LYS A 183 -10.85 -1.63 -2.39
C LYS A 183 -9.60 -0.79 -2.68
N ASP A 184 -9.72 0.54 -2.79
CA ASP A 184 -8.54 1.37 -3.08
C ASP A 184 -7.87 1.90 -1.81
N ILE A 185 -8.63 2.59 -0.96
CA ILE A 185 -8.11 3.35 0.15
C ILE A 185 -9.08 3.34 1.34
N SER A 186 -8.55 3.30 2.55
CA SER A 186 -9.34 3.08 3.78
C SER A 186 -10.34 4.19 4.14
N ASN A 187 -10.13 5.44 3.68
CA ASN A 187 -10.91 6.60 4.12
C ASN A 187 -11.70 7.32 3.00
N SER A 188 -11.62 6.84 1.76
CA SER A 188 -12.44 7.34 0.66
C SER A 188 -13.36 6.22 0.22
N GLN A 189 -14.67 6.46 0.26
CA GLN A 189 -15.69 5.48 -0.12
C GLN A 189 -16.32 5.77 -1.48
N THR A 190 -15.96 6.87 -2.15
CA THR A 190 -16.55 7.27 -3.42
C THR A 190 -15.68 6.88 -4.60
N THR A 191 -16.33 6.53 -5.72
CA THR A 191 -15.66 6.42 -7.03
C THR A 191 -15.24 7.82 -7.48
N GLN A 192 -14.04 7.94 -8.03
CA GLN A 192 -13.38 9.20 -8.39
C GLN A 192 -12.85 9.18 -9.83
N GLU A 193 -13.43 8.34 -10.70
CA GLU A 193 -13.04 8.24 -12.10
C GLU A 193 -12.96 9.63 -12.78
N GLY A 194 -11.81 9.94 -13.38
CA GLY A 194 -11.54 11.22 -14.05
C GLY A 194 -11.29 12.41 -13.11
N THR A 195 -11.53 12.28 -11.81
CA THR A 195 -11.21 13.32 -10.81
C THR A 195 -9.73 13.25 -10.46
N GLU A 196 -8.99 14.36 -10.58
CA GLU A 196 -7.52 14.38 -10.39
C GLU A 196 -6.79 13.30 -11.22
N ASN A 197 -7.40 12.93 -12.36
CA ASN A 197 -7.00 11.82 -13.23
C ASN A 197 -6.85 10.46 -12.50
N ILE A 198 -7.73 10.20 -11.53
CA ILE A 198 -7.83 8.91 -10.85
C ILE A 198 -8.75 7.99 -11.65
N ILE A 199 -8.38 6.71 -11.77
CA ILE A 199 -9.24 5.66 -12.33
C ILE A 199 -9.43 4.60 -11.24
N ASN A 200 -10.68 4.34 -10.82
CA ASN A 200 -11.02 3.39 -9.75
C ASN A 200 -12.44 2.81 -9.90
N VAL A 201 -12.75 2.37 -11.12
CA VAL A 201 -14.12 2.06 -11.58
C VAL A 201 -14.77 0.85 -10.90
N ASP A 202 -13.99 0.01 -10.21
CA ASP A 202 -14.46 -1.22 -9.57
C ASP A 202 -14.68 -1.08 -8.06
N LYS A 203 -14.67 0.15 -7.52
CA LYS A 203 -14.94 0.43 -6.12
C LYS A 203 -16.43 0.35 -5.82
N GLY A 204 -16.81 -0.42 -4.79
CA GLY A 204 -18.19 -0.49 -4.31
C GLY A 204 -19.16 -1.26 -5.21
N VAL A 205 -18.66 -1.81 -6.30
CA VAL A 205 -19.46 -2.47 -7.35
C VAL A 205 -18.70 -3.67 -7.90
N GLU A 206 -19.43 -4.61 -8.46
CA GLU A 206 -18.80 -5.57 -9.37
C GLU A 206 -18.29 -4.82 -10.61
N PRO A 207 -17.04 -5.05 -11.03
CA PRO A 207 -16.50 -4.40 -12.21
C PRO A 207 -17.38 -4.74 -13.43
N THR A 208 -17.93 -3.71 -14.07
CA THR A 208 -18.66 -3.86 -15.35
C THR A 208 -17.72 -3.90 -16.54
N ALA A 209 -16.55 -3.24 -16.41
CA ALA A 209 -15.45 -3.38 -17.34
C ALA A 209 -14.56 -4.54 -16.91
N ILE A 210 -14.24 -5.44 -17.83
CA ILE A 210 -13.27 -6.51 -17.57
C ILE A 210 -11.85 -5.94 -17.60
N PHE A 211 -10.94 -6.53 -16.83
CA PHE A 211 -9.58 -6.04 -16.65
C PHE A 211 -8.84 -5.80 -17.99
N GLU A 212 -9.13 -6.62 -18.98
CA GLU A 212 -8.63 -6.54 -20.35
C GLU A 212 -9.14 -5.33 -21.14
N GLU A 213 -10.28 -4.75 -20.79
CA GLU A 213 -10.77 -3.52 -21.42
C GLU A 213 -10.00 -2.28 -20.94
N ILE A 214 -9.48 -2.32 -19.71
CA ILE A 214 -8.71 -1.21 -19.12
C ILE A 214 -7.23 -1.34 -19.47
N LEU A 215 -6.67 -2.55 -19.42
CA LEU A 215 -5.22 -2.78 -19.59
C LEU A 215 -4.84 -3.50 -20.90
N GLY A 216 -5.83 -3.90 -21.70
CA GLY A 216 -5.61 -4.65 -22.95
C GLY A 216 -5.52 -6.16 -22.76
N ILE A 217 -5.65 -6.88 -23.88
CA ILE A 217 -5.52 -8.35 -23.95
C ILE A 217 -4.08 -8.73 -23.59
N GLY A 218 -3.91 -9.51 -22.51
CA GLY A 218 -2.62 -9.84 -21.91
C GLY A 218 -2.47 -9.35 -20.46
N GLY A 219 -3.33 -8.41 -20.05
CA GLY A 219 -3.51 -7.96 -18.67
C GLY A 219 -2.31 -7.24 -18.05
N GLY A 220 -2.53 -6.58 -16.91
CA GLY A 220 -1.53 -5.97 -16.03
C GLY A 220 -0.57 -6.96 -15.35
N ASN A 221 0.02 -7.88 -16.11
CA ASN A 221 1.06 -8.77 -15.66
C ASN A 221 2.42 -8.06 -15.60
N LEU A 222 3.32 -8.55 -14.75
CA LEU A 222 4.71 -8.12 -14.80
C LEU A 222 5.35 -8.56 -16.11
N VAL A 223 6.00 -7.64 -16.80
CA VAL A 223 6.85 -7.96 -17.95
C VAL A 223 8.27 -8.23 -17.51
N SER A 224 9.02 -8.96 -18.34
CA SER A 224 10.45 -9.19 -18.09
C SER A 224 11.19 -7.86 -17.97
N ASN A 225 12.03 -7.73 -16.94
CA ASN A 225 12.90 -6.56 -16.83
C ASN A 225 13.93 -6.59 -17.98
N HIS A 226 13.86 -5.60 -18.87
CA HIS A 226 14.78 -5.45 -20.00
C HIS A 226 15.98 -4.54 -19.68
N THR A 227 16.11 -4.08 -18.44
CA THR A 227 17.23 -3.24 -18.00
C THR A 227 18.51 -4.07 -17.92
N ASN A 228 19.45 -3.81 -18.82
CA ASN A 228 20.80 -4.36 -18.77
C ASN A 228 21.70 -3.43 -17.95
N ILE A 229 22.32 -3.95 -16.88
CA ILE A 229 23.44 -3.25 -16.22
C ILE A 229 24.64 -3.32 -17.16
N THR A 230 24.85 -2.26 -17.94
CA THR A 230 26.09 -2.10 -18.69
C THR A 230 27.16 -1.59 -17.72
N LYS A 231 28.12 -2.44 -17.37
CA LYS A 231 29.35 -1.98 -16.73
C LYS A 231 30.02 -1.01 -17.69
N ARG A 232 30.06 0.28 -17.33
CA ARG A 232 30.96 1.22 -17.97
C ARG A 232 32.37 0.89 -17.47
N CYS A 233 33.19 0.33 -18.36
CA CYS A 233 34.63 0.18 -18.16
C CYS A 233 35.31 1.55 -18.17
#